data_AF-A0A7Y5TXT0-F1
#
_entry.id   AF-A0A7Y5TXT0-F1
#
_cell.length_a   1.000
_cell.length_b   1.000
_cell.length_c   1.000
_cell.angle_alpha   90.00
_cell.angle_beta   90.00
_cell.angle_gamma   90.00
#
_symmetry.space_group_name_H-M   'P 1'
#
loop_
_entity.id
_entity.type
_entity.pdbx_description
1 polymer ?
#
loop_
_entity_poly.entity_id
_entity_poly.type
_entity_poly.pdbx_seq_one_letter_code
_entity_poly.pdbx_strand_id
1 'polypeptide(L)'
;MPYTVWSRGRLIGETDLAFRPLIDVQRSGHFHPNAEGERVMELIASPLPAMRAYLHRDARDADGNGFVLPELQGSALFADLAESFHHFRSLELELRREDGSVVPTEDIGFQDTHPSLAVAEAELEEYEHSVDDPGGPDDDDLPEATEAERELEMDVLHDLEALDSPSDWDDDVHAPWVPPELEAPQFPRYQIHVMLRHGNSIP
;
A
#
# COMPACT_ATOMS: atom_id res chain seq x y z
N MET A 1 -20.95 7.33 -7.50
CA MET A 1 -21.99 7.74 -6.53
C MET A 1 -21.45 7.38 -5.15
N PRO A 2 -21.51 8.28 -4.15
CA PRO A 2 -20.95 7.99 -2.84
C PRO A 2 -21.76 6.90 -2.12
N TYR A 3 -21.06 5.99 -1.45
CA TYR A 3 -21.65 5.03 -0.53
C TYR A 3 -21.43 5.51 0.91
N THR A 4 -22.32 5.11 1.80
CA THR A 4 -22.19 5.43 3.23
C THR A 4 -21.81 4.18 4.01
N VAL A 5 -20.95 4.34 5.02
CA VAL A 5 -20.58 3.27 5.94
C VAL A 5 -21.23 3.53 7.29
N TRP A 6 -21.82 2.50 7.85
CA TRP A 6 -22.51 2.54 9.12
C TRP A 6 -21.91 1.54 10.10
N SER A 7 -21.94 1.85 11.39
CA SER A 7 -21.63 0.94 12.48
C SER A 7 -22.79 0.93 13.47
N ARG A 8 -23.38 -0.24 13.74
CA ARG A 8 -24.49 -0.42 14.70
C ARG A 8 -25.61 0.62 14.51
N GLY A 9 -25.99 0.86 13.26
CA GLY A 9 -27.06 1.82 12.90
C GLY A 9 -26.68 3.30 12.97
N ARG A 10 -25.40 3.65 13.10
CA ARG A 10 -24.90 5.04 13.01
C ARG A 10 -24.02 5.25 11.79
N LEU A 11 -24.21 6.35 11.07
CA LEU A 11 -23.34 6.76 9.97
C LEU A 11 -21.95 7.11 10.53
N ILE A 12 -20.91 6.49 10.01
CA ILE A 12 -19.52 6.75 10.40
C ILE A 12 -18.69 7.41 9.29
N GLY A 13 -19.15 7.40 8.03
CA GLY A 13 -18.48 8.11 6.96
C GLY A 13 -18.97 7.73 5.58
N GLU A 14 -18.26 8.21 4.57
CA GLU A 14 -18.58 8.05 3.16
C GLU A 14 -17.39 7.47 2.40
N THR A 15 -17.65 6.77 1.30
CA THR A 15 -16.62 6.25 0.41
C THR A 15 -17.02 6.34 -1.05
N ASP A 16 -16.03 6.57 -1.91
CA ASP A 16 -16.20 6.60 -3.36
C ASP A 16 -16.21 5.19 -4.00
N LEU A 17 -15.61 4.20 -3.35
CA LEU A 17 -15.27 2.88 -3.91
C LEU A 17 -14.74 2.96 -5.35
N ALA A 18 -13.94 4.00 -5.63
CA ALA A 18 -13.56 4.37 -6.99
C ALA A 18 -12.31 3.64 -7.51
N PHE A 19 -11.64 2.84 -6.68
CA PHE A 19 -10.45 2.12 -7.13
C PHE A 19 -10.83 1.00 -8.07
N ARG A 20 -9.96 0.74 -9.06
CA ARG A 20 -10.16 -0.33 -10.02
C ARG A 20 -10.16 -1.68 -9.29
N PRO A 21 -11.22 -2.49 -9.42
CA PRO A 21 -11.25 -3.81 -8.79
C PRO A 21 -10.24 -4.74 -9.46
N LEU A 22 -9.51 -5.51 -8.64
CA LEU A 22 -8.66 -6.60 -9.12
C LEU A 22 -9.45 -7.91 -9.30
N ILE A 23 -10.53 -8.06 -8.52
CA ILE A 23 -11.42 -9.23 -8.51
C ILE A 23 -12.86 -8.70 -8.46
N ASP A 24 -13.78 -9.33 -9.19
CA ASP A 24 -15.18 -8.87 -9.33
C ASP A 24 -15.93 -8.62 -8.02
N VAL A 25 -15.60 -9.37 -6.97
CA VAL A 25 -16.22 -9.26 -5.64
C VAL A 25 -15.53 -8.25 -4.73
N GLN A 26 -14.37 -7.74 -5.11
CA GLN A 26 -13.64 -6.75 -4.32
C GLN A 26 -13.95 -5.34 -4.81
N ARG A 27 -14.13 -4.42 -3.87
CA ARG A 27 -14.17 -2.98 -4.14
C ARG A 27 -13.26 -2.28 -3.15
N SER A 28 -12.69 -1.15 -3.56
CA SER A 28 -11.85 -0.34 -2.69
C SER A 28 -11.96 1.12 -3.09
N GLY A 29 -11.62 2.01 -2.18
CA GLY A 29 -11.68 3.43 -2.43
C GLY A 29 -11.18 4.23 -1.26
N HIS A 30 -11.30 5.55 -1.37
CA HIS A 30 -11.05 6.42 -0.25
C HIS A 30 -12.23 6.39 0.72
N PHE A 31 -11.91 6.49 2.01
CA PHE A 31 -12.89 6.62 3.07
C PHE A 31 -12.74 7.96 3.78
N HIS A 32 -13.87 8.63 3.93
CA HIS A 32 -13.99 9.94 4.54
C HIS A 32 -14.83 9.80 5.81
N PRO A 33 -14.20 9.57 6.98
CA PRO A 33 -14.92 9.48 8.23
C PRO A 33 -15.59 10.81 8.58
N ASN A 34 -16.75 10.73 9.22
CA ASN A 34 -17.31 11.87 9.94
C ASN A 34 -16.73 11.91 11.36
N ALA A 35 -17.22 12.85 12.20
CA ALA A 35 -16.74 12.98 13.58
C ALA A 35 -16.93 11.72 14.44
N GLU A 36 -17.95 10.90 14.19
CA GLU A 36 -18.13 9.61 14.87
C GLU A 36 -17.18 8.56 14.29
N GLY A 37 -17.01 8.54 12.96
CA GLY A 37 -16.06 7.67 12.28
C GLY A 37 -14.63 7.85 12.79
N GLU A 38 -14.15 9.08 12.91
CA GLU A 38 -12.80 9.35 13.40
C GLU A 38 -12.56 8.78 14.80
N ARG A 39 -13.56 8.82 15.68
CA ARG A 39 -13.45 8.24 17.03
C ARG A 39 -13.29 6.72 17.02
N VAL A 40 -13.86 6.05 16.02
CA VAL A 40 -13.80 4.59 15.91
C VAL A 40 -12.71 4.11 14.94
N MET A 41 -12.13 5.00 14.13
CA MET A 41 -11.09 4.63 13.15
C MET A 41 -9.84 4.07 13.81
N GLU A 42 -9.44 4.57 14.99
CA GLU A 42 -8.29 4.02 15.71
C GLU A 42 -8.49 2.53 16.05
N LEU A 43 -9.71 2.15 16.45
CA LEU A 43 -10.07 0.75 16.67
C LEU A 43 -10.15 -0.03 15.36
N ILE A 44 -10.81 0.54 14.34
CA ILE A 44 -11.11 -0.11 13.06
C ILE A 44 -9.86 -0.35 12.22
N ALA A 45 -8.95 0.61 12.18
CA ALA A 45 -7.74 0.53 11.37
C ALA A 45 -6.58 -0.16 12.10
N SER A 46 -6.70 -0.49 13.40
CA SER A 46 -5.67 -1.19 14.18
C SER A 46 -5.35 -2.64 13.78
N PRO A 47 -6.30 -3.47 13.27
CA PRO A 47 -6.02 -4.89 13.02
C PRO A 47 -5.03 -5.11 11.89
N LEU A 48 -5.06 -4.25 10.86
CA LEU A 48 -4.19 -4.39 9.67
C LEU A 48 -2.72 -4.10 9.99
N PRO A 49 -2.36 -3.00 10.67
CA PRO A 49 -1.03 -2.78 11.23
C PRO A 49 -0.60 -3.89 12.19
N ALA A 50 -1.49 -4.39 13.05
CA ALA A 50 -1.16 -5.51 13.94
C ALA A 50 -0.85 -6.80 13.15
N MET A 51 -1.63 -7.10 12.12
CA MET A 51 -1.42 -8.23 11.22
C MET A 51 -0.18 -8.04 10.34
N ARG A 52 0.13 -6.83 9.88
CA ARG A 52 1.37 -6.54 9.14
C ARG A 52 2.59 -6.62 10.05
N ALA A 53 2.54 -6.09 11.26
CA ALA A 53 3.62 -6.24 12.24
C ALA A 53 3.88 -7.72 12.55
N TYR A 54 2.81 -8.53 12.61
CA TYR A 54 2.88 -9.98 12.68
C TYR A 54 3.54 -10.60 11.43
N LEU A 55 3.06 -10.29 10.22
CA LEU A 55 3.60 -10.84 8.98
C LEU A 55 5.05 -10.39 8.68
N HIS A 56 5.43 -9.17 9.04
CA HIS A 56 6.80 -8.67 8.88
C HIS A 56 7.78 -9.32 9.88
N ARG A 57 7.31 -9.68 11.08
CA ARG A 57 8.09 -10.50 12.02
C ARG A 57 8.36 -11.88 11.42
N ASP A 58 7.32 -12.53 10.91
CA ASP A 58 7.45 -13.85 10.29
C ASP A 58 8.27 -13.81 8.98
N ALA A 59 8.14 -12.75 8.16
CA ALA A 59 8.92 -12.59 6.92
C ALA A 59 10.42 -12.34 7.17
N ARG A 60 10.78 -11.70 8.30
CA ARG A 60 12.19 -11.62 8.74
C ARG A 60 12.74 -12.95 9.26
N ASP A 61 11.86 -13.88 9.66
CA ASP A 61 12.22 -15.17 10.25
C ASP A 61 12.05 -16.38 9.28
N ALA A 62 11.48 -16.22 8.08
CA ALA A 62 11.03 -17.35 7.25
C ALA A 62 11.70 -17.49 5.86
N ASP A 63 12.70 -18.38 5.80
CA ASP A 63 13.05 -19.19 4.61
C ASP A 63 11.97 -20.29 4.37
N GLY A 64 10.73 -19.90 4.04
CA GLY A 64 9.76 -20.80 3.41
C GLY A 64 8.77 -21.58 4.30
N ASN A 65 8.45 -21.13 5.52
CA ASN A 65 7.40 -21.73 6.35
C ASN A 65 6.08 -20.94 6.32
N GLY A 66 4.95 -21.67 6.40
CA GLY A 66 3.61 -21.15 6.13
C GLY A 66 3.17 -19.97 7.01
N PHE A 67 2.19 -19.21 6.51
CA PHE A 67 1.67 -17.91 6.99
C PHE A 67 1.33 -17.79 8.49
N VAL A 68 1.28 -18.88 9.25
CA VAL A 68 1.10 -18.87 10.71
C VAL A 68 1.95 -19.97 11.32
N LEU A 69 2.99 -19.61 12.08
CA LEU A 69 3.77 -20.60 12.83
C LEU A 69 2.87 -21.30 13.89
N PRO A 70 2.81 -22.64 13.93
CA PRO A 70 2.00 -23.37 14.91
C PRO A 70 2.29 -22.99 16.37
N GLU A 71 3.53 -22.58 16.65
CA GLU A 71 4.00 -22.14 17.98
C GLU A 71 3.33 -20.86 18.48
N LEU A 72 2.72 -20.09 17.57
CA LEU A 72 1.99 -18.88 17.91
C LEU A 72 0.56 -19.18 18.39
N GLN A 73 0.06 -20.40 18.15
CA GLN A 73 -1.22 -20.86 18.70
C GLN A 73 -1.12 -20.95 20.23
N GLY A 74 -1.75 -20.01 20.92
CA GLY A 74 -1.69 -19.88 22.38
C GLY A 74 -0.71 -18.84 22.90
N SER A 75 -0.04 -18.11 22.02
CA SER A 75 0.74 -16.93 22.41
C SER A 75 -0.16 -15.76 22.81
N ALA A 76 0.33 -14.88 23.69
CA ALA A 76 -0.37 -13.63 24.05
C ALA A 76 -0.63 -12.76 22.81
N LEU A 77 0.36 -12.68 21.90
CA LEU A 77 0.23 -11.92 20.64
C LEU A 77 -0.96 -12.40 19.79
N PHE A 78 -1.13 -13.72 19.67
CA PHE A 78 -2.26 -14.28 18.94
C PHE A 78 -3.60 -14.00 19.63
N ALA A 79 -3.63 -14.03 20.97
CA ALA A 79 -4.81 -13.65 21.75
C ALA A 79 -5.18 -12.18 21.55
N ASP A 80 -4.19 -11.27 21.59
CA ASP A 80 -4.40 -9.83 21.37
C ASP A 80 -4.93 -9.54 19.95
N LEU A 81 -4.37 -10.23 18.93
CA LEU A 81 -4.85 -10.12 17.55
C LEU A 81 -6.29 -10.65 17.41
N ALA A 82 -6.59 -11.79 18.03
CA ALA A 82 -7.94 -12.36 18.03
C ALA A 82 -8.95 -11.44 18.74
N GLU A 83 -8.56 -10.81 19.85
CA GLU A 83 -9.37 -9.82 20.55
C GLU A 83 -9.61 -8.57 19.68
N SER A 84 -8.59 -8.06 19.01
CA SER A 84 -8.71 -6.96 18.06
C SER A 84 -9.71 -7.27 16.93
N PHE A 85 -9.61 -8.46 16.31
CA PHE A 85 -10.59 -8.92 15.31
C PHE A 85 -12.00 -9.08 15.90
N HIS A 86 -12.13 -9.51 17.15
CA HIS A 86 -13.42 -9.60 17.80
C HIS A 86 -14.04 -8.20 17.99
N HIS A 87 -13.27 -7.24 18.50
CA HIS A 87 -13.72 -5.86 18.65
C HIS A 87 -14.13 -5.26 17.31
N PHE A 88 -13.32 -5.47 16.28
CA PHE A 88 -13.63 -5.07 14.92
C PHE A 88 -14.99 -5.61 14.45
N ARG A 89 -15.20 -6.93 14.58
CA ARG A 89 -16.47 -7.57 14.17
C ARG A 89 -17.69 -7.09 14.97
N SER A 90 -17.51 -6.69 16.23
CA SER A 90 -18.59 -6.14 17.06
C SER A 90 -19.11 -4.78 16.60
N LEU A 91 -18.42 -4.13 15.67
CA LEU A 91 -18.84 -2.85 15.11
C LEU A 91 -19.98 -2.99 14.09
N GLU A 92 -20.29 -4.22 13.65
CA GLU A 92 -21.43 -4.52 12.77
C GLU A 92 -21.48 -3.53 11.60
N LEU A 93 -20.39 -3.52 10.82
CA LEU A 93 -20.22 -2.58 9.74
C LEU A 93 -21.17 -2.90 8.59
N GLU A 94 -21.82 -1.86 8.07
CA GLU A 94 -22.71 -1.96 6.93
C GLU A 94 -22.30 -0.95 5.86
N LEU A 95 -22.29 -1.38 4.61
CA LEU A 95 -22.20 -0.48 3.47
C LEU A 95 -23.63 -0.21 2.96
N ARG A 96 -23.97 1.05 2.73
CA ARG A 96 -25.28 1.46 2.22
C ARG A 96 -25.16 2.34 0.98
N ARG A 97 -26.13 2.18 0.07
CA ARG A 97 -26.29 3.04 -1.11
C ARG A 97 -26.89 4.39 -0.71
N GLU A 98 -26.92 5.32 -1.65
CA GLU A 98 -27.54 6.64 -1.49
C GLU A 98 -29.03 6.57 -1.11
N ASP A 99 -29.76 5.55 -1.59
CA ASP A 99 -31.16 5.31 -1.23
C ASP A 99 -31.36 4.71 0.18
N GLY A 100 -30.27 4.48 0.92
CA GLY A 100 -30.26 3.88 2.25
C GLY A 100 -30.34 2.35 2.26
N SER A 101 -30.45 1.69 1.10
CA SER A 101 -30.44 0.23 1.01
C SER A 101 -29.07 -0.33 1.40
N VAL A 102 -29.06 -1.45 2.12
CA VAL A 102 -27.83 -2.15 2.50
C VAL A 102 -27.26 -2.90 1.29
N VAL A 103 -25.96 -2.75 1.06
CA VAL A 103 -25.20 -3.52 0.07
C VAL A 103 -24.78 -4.85 0.71
N PRO A 104 -25.09 -6.01 0.12
CA PRO A 104 -24.68 -7.30 0.67
C PRO A 104 -23.15 -7.47 0.65
N THR A 105 -22.52 -7.39 1.82
CA THR A 105 -21.08 -7.60 2.02
C THR A 105 -20.81 -8.89 2.78
N GLU A 106 -19.65 -9.48 2.49
CA GLU A 106 -19.04 -10.55 3.28
C GLU A 106 -18.12 -9.94 4.34
N ASP A 107 -17.33 -8.94 3.95
CA ASP A 107 -16.40 -8.25 4.83
C ASP A 107 -16.20 -6.78 4.43
N ILE A 108 -15.85 -5.95 5.39
CA ILE A 108 -15.48 -4.55 5.22
C ILE A 108 -14.25 -4.32 6.09
N GLY A 109 -13.16 -3.82 5.51
CA GLY A 109 -11.91 -3.50 6.21
C GLY A 109 -11.42 -2.09 5.90
N PHE A 110 -10.55 -1.55 6.75
CA PHE A 110 -9.99 -0.21 6.61
C PHE A 110 -8.48 -0.23 6.80
N GLN A 111 -7.79 0.63 6.05
CA GLN A 111 -6.36 0.86 6.18
C GLN A 111 -6.11 2.34 6.47
N ASP A 112 -5.37 2.62 7.54
CA ASP A 112 -4.76 3.94 7.74
C ASP A 112 -3.49 4.01 6.88
N THR A 113 -3.50 4.90 5.89
CA THR A 113 -2.39 5.09 4.96
C THR A 113 -1.32 6.01 5.53
N HIS A 114 -1.64 6.82 6.55
CA HIS A 114 -0.71 7.82 7.07
C HIS A 114 0.60 7.21 7.60
N PRO A 115 0.59 6.11 8.39
CA PRO A 115 1.85 5.47 8.79
C PRO A 115 2.63 4.88 7.60
N SER A 116 1.92 4.36 6.58
CA SER A 116 2.58 3.77 5.40
C SER A 116 3.24 4.85 4.54
N LEU A 117 2.59 6.00 4.39
CA LEU A 117 3.13 7.14 3.66
C LEU A 117 4.34 7.73 4.37
N ALA A 118 4.30 7.85 5.71
CA ALA A 118 5.44 8.34 6.49
C ALA A 118 6.68 7.42 6.38
N VAL A 119 6.48 6.10 6.33
CA VAL A 119 7.59 5.15 6.11
C VAL A 119 8.14 5.28 4.70
N ALA A 120 7.28 5.36 3.68
CA ALA A 120 7.71 5.54 2.30
C ALA A 120 8.49 6.85 2.08
N GLU A 121 8.07 7.94 2.74
CA GLU A 121 8.77 9.22 2.73
C GLU A 121 10.17 9.09 3.35
N ALA A 122 10.29 8.45 4.51
CA ALA A 122 11.58 8.23 5.16
C ALA A 122 12.52 7.32 4.33
N GLU A 123 11.99 6.27 3.69
CA GLU A 123 12.78 5.38 2.80
C GLU A 123 13.28 6.13 1.55
N LEU A 124 12.47 7.03 0.99
CA LEU A 124 12.87 7.89 -0.13
C LEU A 124 13.97 8.88 0.28
N GLU A 125 13.85 9.52 1.45
CA GLU A 125 14.89 10.41 1.98
C GLU A 125 16.22 9.67 2.22
N GLU A 126 16.18 8.44 2.74
CA GLU A 126 17.37 7.61 2.93
C GLU A 126 18.02 7.25 1.59
N TYR A 127 17.21 6.91 0.58
CA TYR A 127 17.70 6.62 -0.75
C TYR A 127 18.33 7.84 -1.43
N GLU A 128 17.67 9.00 -1.39
CA GLU A 128 18.22 10.25 -1.93
C GLU A 128 19.57 10.60 -1.27
N HIS A 129 19.69 10.43 0.05
CA HIS A 129 20.94 10.67 0.75
C HIS A 129 22.06 9.70 0.35
N SER A 130 21.72 8.46 -0.02
CA SER A 130 22.68 7.46 -0.50
C SER A 130 23.17 7.70 -1.93
N VAL A 131 22.39 8.38 -2.77
CA VAL A 131 22.75 8.73 -4.15
C VAL A 131 23.68 9.95 -4.19
N ASP A 132 23.57 10.85 -3.21
CA ASP A 132 24.39 12.07 -3.09
C ASP A 132 25.71 11.86 -2.30
N ASP A 133 25.99 10.66 -1.79
CA ASP A 133 27.31 10.30 -1.27
C ASP A 133 28.17 9.75 -2.42
N PRO A 134 29.12 10.54 -2.98
CA PRO A 134 30.02 10.08 -4.05
C PRO A 134 31.01 9.01 -3.57
N GLY A 135 30.96 8.59 -2.30
CA GLY A 135 31.57 7.37 -1.80
C GLY A 135 30.82 6.12 -2.28
N GLY A 136 30.69 5.97 -3.59
CA GLY A 136 30.47 4.64 -4.17
C GLY A 136 31.53 3.67 -3.61
N PRO A 137 31.24 2.35 -3.55
CA PRO A 137 32.24 1.38 -3.10
C PRO A 137 33.55 1.71 -3.82
N ASP A 138 34.62 1.97 -3.06
CA ASP A 138 35.94 2.27 -3.63
C ASP A 138 36.16 1.25 -4.76
N ASP A 139 36.36 1.73 -5.99
CA ASP A 139 36.54 0.88 -7.19
C ASP A 139 37.65 -0.19 -7.00
N ASP A 140 38.48 -0.02 -5.96
CA ASP A 140 39.53 -0.93 -5.52
C ASP A 140 39.02 -2.22 -4.84
N ASP A 141 37.76 -2.31 -4.38
CA ASP A 141 37.19 -3.50 -3.71
C ASP A 141 36.22 -4.31 -4.60
N LEU A 142 35.99 -3.89 -5.84
CA LEU A 142 35.24 -4.69 -6.81
C LEU A 142 36.10 -5.88 -7.29
N PRO A 143 35.55 -7.11 -7.32
CA PRO A 143 36.27 -8.25 -7.88
C PRO A 143 36.63 -7.95 -9.34
N GLU A 144 37.90 -8.18 -9.69
CA GLU A 144 38.43 -7.93 -11.02
C GLU A 144 37.54 -8.61 -12.07
N ALA A 145 36.82 -7.81 -12.86
CA ALA A 145 35.86 -8.30 -13.84
C ALA A 145 36.54 -9.32 -14.77
N THR A 146 35.90 -10.48 -14.92
CA THR A 146 36.38 -11.52 -15.82
C THR A 146 36.36 -11.03 -17.27
N GLU A 147 37.19 -11.62 -18.13
CA GLU A 147 37.29 -11.25 -19.54
C GLU A 147 35.93 -11.34 -20.26
N ALA A 148 35.06 -12.28 -19.87
CA ALA A 148 33.71 -12.43 -20.39
C ALA A 148 32.76 -11.30 -19.94
N GLU A 149 32.93 -10.79 -18.71
CA GLU A 149 32.15 -9.65 -18.23
C GLU A 149 32.57 -8.36 -18.95
N ARG A 150 33.87 -8.18 -19.21
CA ARG A 150 34.37 -7.05 -20.01
C ARG A 150 33.88 -7.07 -21.45
N GLU A 151 33.78 -8.25 -22.07
CA GLU A 151 33.24 -8.40 -23.43
C GLU A 151 31.74 -8.05 -23.48
N LEU A 152 30.96 -8.51 -22.49
CA LEU A 152 29.55 -8.17 -22.37
C LEU A 152 29.34 -6.67 -22.12
N GLU A 153 30.18 -6.06 -21.29
CA GLU A 153 30.15 -4.62 -21.00
C GLU A 153 30.46 -3.79 -22.25
N MET A 154 31.42 -4.23 -23.07
CA MET A 154 31.74 -3.61 -24.36
C MET A 154 30.58 -3.71 -25.36
N ASP A 155 29.89 -4.85 -25.44
CA ASP A 155 28.72 -5.03 -26.30
C ASP A 155 27.56 -4.12 -25.85
N VAL A 156 27.33 -4.00 -24.53
CA VAL A 156 26.31 -3.09 -23.97
C VAL A 156 26.66 -1.62 -24.24
N LEU A 157 27.92 -1.25 -24.11
CA LEU A 157 28.40 0.10 -24.44
C LEU A 157 28.21 0.42 -25.93
N HIS A 158 28.50 -0.52 -26.81
CA HIS A 158 28.32 -0.36 -28.25
C HIS A 158 26.83 -0.24 -28.64
N ASP A 159 25.95 -1.00 -27.98
CA ASP A 159 24.49 -0.88 -28.17
C ASP A 159 23.93 0.45 -27.61
N LEU A 160 24.49 0.95 -26.50
CA LEU A 160 24.16 2.28 -25.97
C LEU A 160 24.67 3.42 -26.86
N GLU A 161 25.88 3.31 -27.42
CA GLU A 161 26.40 4.27 -28.41
C GLU A 161 25.54 4.31 -29.68
N ALA A 162 24.96 3.17 -30.08
CA ALA A 162 24.02 3.10 -31.19
C ALA A 162 22.67 3.78 -30.87
N LEU A 163 22.28 3.83 -29.59
CA LEU A 163 21.10 4.57 -29.11
C LEU A 163 21.37 6.06 -28.92
N ASP A 164 22.64 6.45 -28.69
CA ASP A 164 23.10 7.84 -28.55
C ASP A 164 23.44 8.52 -29.90
N SER A 165 23.06 7.90 -31.02
CA SER A 165 23.05 8.58 -32.31
C SER A 165 22.16 9.84 -32.17
N PRO A 166 22.69 11.05 -32.42
CA PRO A 166 21.98 12.31 -32.25
C PRO A 166 20.89 12.40 -33.31
N SER A 167 19.77 11.74 -33.03
CA SER A 167 18.50 12.04 -33.68
C SER A 167 18.01 13.35 -33.07
N ASP A 168 17.42 14.19 -33.90
CA ASP A 168 16.91 15.54 -33.60
C ASP A 168 15.76 15.52 -32.55
N TRP A 169 15.97 14.91 -31.40
CA TRP A 169 15.11 15.06 -30.24
C TRP A 169 15.47 16.42 -29.65
N ASP A 170 14.55 17.38 -29.79
CA ASP A 170 14.65 18.72 -29.22
C ASP A 170 15.24 18.66 -27.80
N ASP A 171 16.24 19.52 -27.52
CA ASP A 171 16.95 19.68 -26.23
C ASP A 171 16.01 19.87 -25.00
N ASP A 172 14.71 20.00 -25.21
CA ASP A 172 13.67 20.10 -24.18
C ASP A 172 13.29 18.74 -23.55
N VAL A 173 13.71 17.61 -24.12
CA VAL A 173 13.36 16.26 -23.61
C VAL A 173 14.19 15.87 -22.38
N HIS A 174 15.33 16.52 -22.13
CA HIS A 174 16.18 16.30 -20.96
C HIS A 174 15.96 17.29 -19.82
N ALA A 175 14.97 18.19 -19.92
CA ALA A 175 14.53 18.89 -18.74
C ALA A 175 14.12 17.83 -17.69
N PRO A 176 14.67 17.86 -16.45
CA PRO A 176 14.15 17.01 -15.39
C PRO A 176 12.65 17.20 -15.39
N TRP A 177 11.90 16.12 -15.53
CA TRP A 177 10.45 16.22 -15.41
C TRP A 177 10.17 16.69 -13.99
N VAL A 178 9.98 18.00 -13.82
CA VAL A 178 9.54 18.61 -12.58
C VAL A 178 8.03 18.62 -12.69
N PRO A 179 7.31 17.72 -11.99
CA PRO A 179 5.86 17.83 -11.94
C PRO A 179 5.55 19.27 -11.52
N PRO A 180 4.67 19.99 -12.25
CA PRO A 180 4.26 21.33 -11.86
C PRO A 180 3.86 21.27 -10.40
N GLU A 181 4.39 22.15 -9.54
CA GLU A 181 4.19 22.20 -8.08
C GLU A 181 2.80 21.70 -7.70
N LEU A 182 2.67 20.37 -7.55
CA LEU A 182 1.42 19.74 -7.19
C LEU A 182 1.38 20.01 -5.71
N GLU A 183 0.51 20.93 -5.27
CA GLU A 183 0.06 20.96 -3.88
C GLU A 183 -0.13 19.49 -3.48
N ALA A 184 0.74 19.01 -2.58
CA ALA A 184 0.90 17.58 -2.36
C ALA A 184 -0.49 16.97 -2.22
N PRO A 185 -0.89 16.03 -3.10
CA PRO A 185 -2.26 15.53 -3.11
C PRO A 185 -2.57 15.07 -1.69
N GLN A 186 -3.52 15.74 -1.04
CA GLN A 186 -4.01 15.31 0.27
C GLN A 186 -4.79 14.04 0.04
N PHE A 187 -4.08 12.93 -0.04
CA PHE A 187 -4.67 11.62 -0.09
C PHE A 187 -5.48 11.45 1.20
N PRO A 188 -6.76 11.05 1.12
CA PRO A 188 -7.52 10.71 2.30
C PRO A 188 -6.75 9.68 3.14
N ARG A 189 -6.65 9.96 4.44
CA ARG A 189 -5.91 9.15 5.41
C ARG A 189 -6.37 7.69 5.44
N TYR A 190 -7.65 7.44 5.16
CA TYR A 190 -8.22 6.10 5.25
C TYR A 190 -8.60 5.57 3.87
N GLN A 191 -8.27 4.31 3.64
CA GLN A 191 -8.77 3.50 2.54
C GLN A 191 -9.73 2.46 3.09
N ILE A 192 -10.75 2.12 2.32
CA ILE A 192 -11.69 1.05 2.63
C ILE A 192 -11.56 -0.06 1.59
N HIS A 193 -11.68 -1.29 2.07
CA HIS A 193 -11.71 -2.50 1.26
C HIS A 193 -12.99 -3.27 1.58
N VAL A 194 -13.75 -3.63 0.55
CA VAL A 194 -15.04 -4.29 0.70
C VAL A 194 -15.03 -5.58 -0.09
N MET A 195 -15.39 -6.67 0.58
CA MET A 195 -15.71 -7.94 -0.04
C MET A 195 -17.23 -8.03 -0.20
N LEU A 196 -17.71 -8.07 -1.43
CA LEU A 196 -19.12 -8.20 -1.77
C LEU A 196 -19.53 -9.67 -1.77
N ARG A 197 -20.76 -9.98 -1.34
CA ARG A 197 -21.30 -11.33 -1.52
C ARG A 197 -21.54 -11.67 -3.00
N HIS A 198 -21.83 -10.65 -3.80
CA HIS A 198 -22.05 -10.76 -5.24
C HIS A 198 -21.37 -9.59 -5.96
N GLY A 199 -20.56 -9.86 -6.99
CA GLY A 199 -19.77 -8.84 -7.68
C GLY A 199 -20.57 -7.77 -8.42
N ASN A 200 -21.86 -8.03 -8.68
CA ASN A 200 -22.82 -7.11 -9.28
C ASN A 200 -23.62 -6.29 -8.24
N SER A 201 -23.31 -6.41 -6.94
CA SER A 201 -24.00 -5.63 -5.89
C SER A 201 -23.71 -4.13 -5.98
N ILE A 202 -22.60 -3.80 -6.63
CA ILE A 202 -22.14 -2.45 -6.92
C ILE A 202 -21.95 -2.34 -8.44
N PRO A 203 -22.67 -1.43 -9.11
CA PRO A 203 -22.62 -1.26 -10.55
C PRO A 203 -21.26 -0.77 -11.06
#